data_AF-A0A933SMF7-F1
#
_entry.id   AF-A0A933SMF7-F1
#
_cell.length_a   1.000
_cell.length_b   1.000
_cell.length_c   1.000
_cell.angle_alpha   90.00
_cell.angle_beta   90.00
_cell.angle_gamma   90.00
#
_symmetry.space_group_name_H-M   'P 1'
#
loop_
_entity.id
_entity.type
_entity.pdbx_description
1 polymer ?
#
loop_
_entity_poly.entity_id
_entity_poly.type
_entity_poly.pdbx_seq_one_letter_code
_entity_poly.pdbx_strand_id
1 'polypeptide(L)'
;KKEPNGQYKKVESFLPLNLVWAHYRYITIPKIQPHLFKYCDFGHIIKSDFANLNYYGIKSTSNIVFQLDTAVAPNTGSHILIPGDYNIKIIIAANNVKPRPKIYNLAISDMWTDNEKDMLEKYISIKEVQSLY
;
A
#
# COMPACT_ATOMS: atom_id res chain seq x y z
N LYS A 1 1.73 2.03 -11.68
CA LYS A 1 0.86 3.22 -11.75
C LYS A 1 0.20 3.25 -13.10
N LYS A 2 -1.09 3.59 -13.17
CA LYS A 2 -1.83 3.77 -14.40
C LYS A 2 -1.44 5.09 -15.04
N GLU A 3 -1.07 5.04 -16.30
CA GLU A 3 -0.73 6.19 -17.13
C GLU A 3 -2.00 6.75 -17.80
N PRO A 4 -1.96 7.98 -18.37
CA PRO A 4 -3.11 8.58 -19.04
C PRO A 4 -3.67 7.74 -20.22
N ASN A 5 -2.82 6.92 -20.85
CA ASN A 5 -3.24 5.98 -21.89
C ASN A 5 -3.96 4.72 -21.36
N GLY A 6 -4.21 4.65 -20.05
CA GLY A 6 -4.88 3.54 -19.37
C GLY A 6 -3.98 2.35 -19.05
N GLN A 7 -2.73 2.33 -19.52
CA GLN A 7 -1.79 1.22 -19.27
C GLN A 7 -1.08 1.38 -17.92
N TYR A 8 -0.72 0.26 -17.30
CA TYR A 8 0.06 0.29 -16.07
C TYR A 8 1.56 0.23 -16.38
N LYS A 9 2.30 1.17 -15.82
CA LYS A 9 3.77 1.16 -15.81
C LYS A 9 4.31 0.84 -14.41
N LYS A 10 5.46 0.18 -14.35
CA LYS A 10 6.20 -0.03 -13.11
C LYS A 10 6.59 1.32 -12.50
N VAL A 11 6.47 1.44 -11.18
CA VAL A 11 6.99 2.59 -10.43
C VAL A 11 8.47 2.31 -10.16
N GLU A 12 9.38 2.93 -10.91
CA GLU A 12 10.81 2.58 -10.86
C GLU A 12 11.46 2.88 -9.51
N SER A 13 10.96 3.88 -8.77
CA SER A 13 11.40 4.18 -7.40
C SER A 13 10.89 3.19 -6.36
N PHE A 14 9.95 2.31 -6.71
CA PHE A 14 9.39 1.35 -5.77
C PHE A 14 10.32 0.16 -5.60
N LEU A 15 10.70 -0.08 -4.34
CA LEU A 15 11.44 -1.27 -3.91
C LEU A 15 10.45 -2.28 -3.33
N PRO A 16 10.67 -3.60 -3.48
CA PRO A 16 9.88 -4.60 -2.75
C PRO A 16 10.06 -4.44 -1.24
N LEU A 17 8.97 -4.31 -0.50
CA LEU A 17 8.97 -4.07 0.95
C LEU A 17 8.21 -5.17 1.69
N ASN A 18 8.62 -5.45 2.93
CA ASN A 18 7.88 -6.32 3.83
C ASN A 18 6.83 -5.52 4.59
N LEU A 19 5.56 -5.92 4.43
CA LEU A 19 4.47 -5.46 5.30
C LEU A 19 4.54 -6.15 6.66
N VAL A 20 3.79 -5.63 7.62
CA VAL A 20 3.71 -6.18 8.96
C VAL A 20 2.33 -6.77 9.25
N TRP A 21 2.30 -7.88 9.99
CA TRP A 21 1.05 -8.40 10.53
C TRP A 21 0.50 -7.41 11.56
N ALA A 22 -0.79 -7.08 11.42
CA ALA A 22 -1.47 -6.16 12.33
C ALA A 22 -1.36 -6.67 13.77
N HIS A 23 -1.35 -5.74 14.73
CA HIS A 23 -1.19 -5.97 16.18
C HIS A 23 0.18 -6.49 16.66
N TYR A 24 0.92 -7.23 15.84
CA TYR A 24 2.21 -7.81 16.22
C TYR A 24 3.42 -7.04 15.70
N ARG A 25 3.25 -6.29 14.60
CA ARG A 25 4.34 -5.55 13.92
C ARG A 25 5.49 -6.45 13.42
N TYR A 26 5.29 -7.77 13.33
CA TYR A 26 6.27 -8.71 12.80
C TYR A 26 6.04 -8.99 11.32
N ILE A 27 7.12 -9.22 10.58
CA ILE A 27 7.07 -9.65 9.16
C ILE A 27 6.67 -11.11 9.00
N THR A 28 6.98 -11.92 10.01
CA THR A 28 6.73 -13.35 10.05
C THR A 28 6.14 -13.71 11.40
N ILE A 29 5.11 -14.55 11.40
CA ILE A 29 4.54 -15.11 12.62
C ILE A 29 4.76 -16.63 12.63
N PRO A 30 5.03 -17.25 13.79
CA PRO A 30 5.39 -18.68 13.85
C PRO A 30 4.27 -19.61 13.35
N LYS A 31 3.02 -19.22 13.58
CA LYS A 31 1.83 -19.99 13.22
C LYS A 31 0.66 -19.06 12.91
N ILE A 32 -0.09 -19.42 11.88
CA ILE A 32 -1.39 -18.85 11.57
C ILE A 32 -2.44 -19.93 11.86
N GLN A 33 -3.33 -19.69 12.83
CA GLN A 33 -4.38 -20.66 13.14
C GLN A 33 -5.38 -20.75 11.98
N PRO A 34 -5.88 -21.95 11.63
CA PRO A 34 -6.95 -22.10 10.66
C PRO A 34 -8.20 -21.30 11.08
N HIS A 35 -8.92 -20.76 10.10
CA HIS A 35 -10.21 -20.06 10.26
C HIS A 35 -10.22 -18.74 11.05
N LEU A 36 -9.10 -18.30 11.64
CA LEU A 36 -9.03 -16.96 12.23
C LEU A 36 -8.89 -15.88 11.16
N PHE A 37 -9.54 -14.75 11.39
CA PHE A 37 -9.31 -13.53 10.63
C PHE A 37 -7.84 -13.11 10.75
N LYS A 38 -7.31 -12.60 9.64
CA LYS A 38 -5.92 -12.20 9.52
C LYS A 38 -5.91 -10.79 8.98
N TYR A 39 -5.36 -9.89 9.77
CA TYR A 39 -5.22 -8.49 9.38
C TYR A 39 -3.74 -8.21 9.13
N CYS A 40 -3.49 -7.50 8.05
CA CYS A 40 -2.18 -6.97 7.68
C CYS A 40 -2.39 -5.46 7.59
N ASP A 41 -1.60 -4.70 8.33
CA ASP A 41 -1.65 -3.25 8.22
C ASP A 41 -1.03 -2.90 6.87
N PHE A 42 -1.85 -2.36 5.97
CA PHE A 42 -1.40 -2.07 4.61
C PHE A 42 -0.73 -0.70 4.50
N GLY A 43 -1.30 0.30 5.16
CA GLY A 43 -0.78 1.66 5.15
C GLY A 43 -1.78 2.69 5.67
N HIS A 44 -1.38 3.96 5.60
CA HIS A 44 -2.11 5.09 6.14
C HIS A 44 -2.22 6.21 5.11
N ILE A 45 -3.34 6.94 5.12
CA ILE A 45 -3.47 8.20 4.38
C ILE A 45 -2.96 9.33 5.28
N ILE A 46 -2.08 10.17 4.76
CA ILE A 46 -1.44 11.24 5.51
C ILE A 46 -1.56 12.53 4.70
N LYS A 47 -1.88 13.67 5.34
CA LYS A 47 -1.75 14.98 4.67
C LYS A 47 -0.29 15.20 4.30
N SER A 48 -0.01 15.66 3.09
CA SER A 48 1.36 15.80 2.58
C SER A 48 2.26 16.65 3.48
N ASP A 49 1.71 17.66 4.15
CA ASP A 49 2.43 18.52 5.10
C ASP A 49 3.02 17.74 6.30
N PHE A 50 2.44 16.59 6.66
CA PHE A 50 2.93 15.71 7.73
C PHE A 50 3.81 14.55 7.22
N ALA A 51 3.91 14.34 5.90
CA ALA A 51 4.62 13.20 5.33
C ALA A 51 6.13 13.46 5.10
N ASN A 52 6.61 14.68 5.37
CA ASN A 52 8.01 15.09 5.23
C ASN A 52 8.63 14.69 3.86
N LEU A 53 7.89 14.96 2.77
CA LEU A 53 8.25 14.52 1.42
C LEU A 53 9.65 15.00 0.96
N ASN A 54 10.06 16.19 1.42
CA ASN A 54 11.37 16.77 1.13
C ASN A 54 12.53 15.92 1.68
N TYR A 55 12.38 15.31 2.86
CA TYR A 55 13.39 14.40 3.43
C TYR A 55 13.66 13.21 2.49
N TYR A 56 12.63 12.73 1.80
CA TYR A 56 12.72 11.62 0.84
C TYR A 56 13.02 12.07 -0.60
N GLY A 57 13.23 13.36 -0.85
CA GLY A 57 13.42 13.91 -2.19
C GLY A 57 12.18 13.80 -3.10
N ILE A 58 10.99 13.56 -2.54
CA ILE A 58 9.74 13.43 -3.28
C ILE A 58 9.17 14.83 -3.53
N LYS A 59 9.14 15.25 -4.79
CA LYS A 59 8.47 16.48 -5.21
C LYS A 59 7.02 16.16 -5.60
N SER A 60 6.08 16.57 -4.77
CA SER A 60 4.64 16.42 -5.03
C SER A 60 3.90 17.67 -4.59
N THR A 61 2.88 18.06 -5.36
CA THR A 61 1.94 19.13 -5.00
C THR A 61 0.62 18.57 -4.46
N SER A 62 0.55 17.26 -4.24
CA SER A 62 -0.67 16.62 -3.74
C SER A 62 -0.97 16.99 -2.29
N ASN A 63 -2.24 17.00 -1.93
CA ASN A 63 -2.72 17.28 -0.57
C ASN A 63 -2.51 16.10 0.36
N ILE A 64 -2.48 14.88 -0.18
CA ILE A 64 -2.30 13.64 0.57
C ILE A 64 -1.23 12.74 -0.04
N VAL A 65 -0.78 11.79 0.76
CA VAL A 65 -0.05 10.60 0.31
C VAL A 65 -0.58 9.36 1.02
N PHE A 66 -0.33 8.20 0.43
CA PHE A 66 -0.54 6.91 1.07
C PHE A 66 0.81 6.31 1.48
N GLN A 67 1.05 6.16 2.78
CA GLN A 67 2.27 5.60 3.32
C GLN A 67 2.04 4.12 3.67
N LEU A 68 2.77 3.22 3.00
CA LEU A 68 2.72 1.78 3.26
C LEU A 68 3.25 1.47 4.65
N ASP A 69 2.55 0.59 5.36
CA ASP A 69 2.96 0.17 6.69
C ASP A 69 3.92 -1.00 6.60
N THR A 70 5.20 -0.68 6.71
CA THR A 70 6.31 -1.57 6.39
C THR A 70 7.17 -1.82 7.62
N ALA A 71 7.87 -2.96 7.62
CA ALA A 71 8.75 -3.32 8.73
C ALA A 71 9.88 -2.30 8.96
N VAL A 72 10.34 -1.69 7.86
CA VAL A 72 11.31 -0.60 7.84
C VAL A 72 10.88 0.37 6.75
N ALA A 73 10.68 1.63 7.12
CA ALA A 73 10.45 2.72 6.18
C ALA A 73 11.78 3.08 5.47
N PRO A 74 11.93 2.85 4.15
CA PRO A 74 13.19 3.14 3.48
C PRO A 74 13.42 4.64 3.31
N ASN A 75 14.66 5.10 3.52
CA ASN A 75 15.08 6.48 3.28
C ASN A 75 14.96 6.93 1.81
N THR A 76 14.74 5.99 0.88
CA THR A 76 14.44 6.28 -0.52
C THR A 76 13.02 6.81 -0.74
N GLY A 77 12.15 6.75 0.27
CA GLY A 77 10.74 7.13 0.15
C GLY A 77 9.88 6.14 -0.62
N SER A 78 10.40 4.95 -0.96
CA SER A 78 9.66 3.95 -1.77
C SER A 78 8.38 3.40 -1.12
N HIS A 79 8.19 3.65 0.18
CA HIS A 79 7.00 3.31 0.94
C HIS A 79 5.90 4.39 0.84
N ILE A 80 6.19 5.55 0.25
CA ILE A 80 5.26 6.67 0.10
C ILE A 80 4.71 6.67 -1.33
N LEU A 81 3.40 6.57 -1.47
CA LEU A 81 2.69 6.60 -2.74
C LEU A 81 1.92 7.93 -2.87
N ILE A 82 2.21 8.68 -3.93
CA ILE A 82 1.39 9.85 -4.29
C ILE A 82 0.03 9.40 -4.85
N PRO A 83 -1.00 10.26 -4.87
CA PRO A 83 -2.29 9.96 -5.48
C PRO A 83 -2.19 9.40 -6.90
N GLY A 84 -3.12 8.50 -7.22
CA GLY A 84 -3.15 7.78 -8.48
C GLY A 84 -3.77 6.39 -8.37
N ASP A 85 -3.78 5.70 -9.50
CA ASP A 85 -4.29 4.32 -9.66
C ASP A 85 -3.10 3.36 -9.81
N TYR A 86 -3.02 2.36 -8.93
CA TYR A 86 -1.89 1.44 -8.82
C TYR A 86 -2.36 0.00 -8.83
N ASN A 87 -1.67 -0.85 -9.58
CA ASN A 87 -1.70 -2.29 -9.35
C ASN A 87 -0.54 -2.66 -8.43
N ILE A 88 -0.86 -3.19 -7.26
CA ILE A 88 0.08 -3.60 -6.23
C ILE A 88 0.05 -5.12 -6.12
N LYS A 89 1.23 -5.74 -6.24
CA LYS A 89 1.39 -7.18 -6.03
C LYS A 89 1.80 -7.42 -4.58
N ILE A 90 0.98 -8.16 -3.85
CA ILE A 90 1.28 -8.66 -2.51
C ILE A 90 1.62 -10.14 -2.63
N ILE A 91 2.74 -10.56 -2.04
CA ILE A 91 3.16 -11.96 -2.04
C ILE A 91 3.08 -12.48 -0.62
N ILE A 92 2.26 -13.50 -0.41
CA ILE A 92 2.15 -14.17 0.90
C ILE A 92 2.88 -15.50 0.81
N ALA A 93 3.81 -15.74 1.73
CA ALA A 93 4.61 -16.95 1.78
C ALA A 93 4.59 -17.58 3.19
N ALA A 94 4.76 -18.90 3.25
CA ALA A 94 4.95 -19.64 4.49
C ALA A 94 5.75 -20.92 4.20
N ASN A 95 6.40 -21.49 5.21
CA ASN A 95 7.32 -22.63 5.03
C ASN A 95 6.68 -23.87 4.40
N ASN A 96 5.38 -24.06 4.58
CA ASN A 96 4.63 -25.23 4.13
C ASN A 96 3.77 -24.97 2.89
N VAL A 97 3.88 -23.82 2.23
CA VAL A 97 3.07 -23.48 1.05
C VAL A 97 3.87 -22.64 0.06
N LYS A 98 3.69 -22.89 -1.23
CA LYS A 98 4.29 -22.04 -2.28
C LYS A 98 3.80 -20.59 -2.12
N PRO A 99 4.67 -19.58 -2.33
CA PRO A 99 4.26 -18.17 -2.30
C PRO A 99 3.07 -17.91 -3.22
N ARG A 100 2.07 -17.19 -2.71
CA ARG A 100 0.86 -16.85 -3.45
C ARG A 100 0.86 -15.35 -3.77
N PRO A 101 1.11 -14.97 -5.03
CA PRO A 101 0.95 -13.58 -5.45
C PRO A 101 -0.54 -13.24 -5.57
N LYS A 102 -0.92 -12.07 -5.07
CA LYS A 102 -2.23 -11.46 -5.22
C LYS A 102 -2.02 -10.05 -5.76
N ILE A 103 -2.87 -9.64 -6.71
CA ILE A 103 -2.81 -8.30 -7.29
C ILE A 103 -4.02 -7.53 -6.78
N TYR A 104 -3.77 -6.33 -6.26
CA TYR A 104 -4.80 -5.40 -5.81
C TYR A 104 -4.71 -4.13 -6.63
N ASN A 105 -5.86 -3.60 -7.02
CA ASN A 105 -5.99 -2.25 -7.49
C ASN A 105 -6.15 -1.32 -6.27
N LEU A 106 -5.20 -0.41 -6.09
CA LEU A 106 -5.23 0.67 -5.12
C LEU A 106 -5.46 1.98 -5.87
N ALA A 107 -6.62 2.59 -5.66
CA ALA A 107 -6.92 3.92 -6.17
C ALA A 107 -6.90 4.92 -5.02
N ILE A 108 -6.12 5.99 -5.18
CA ILE A 108 -5.96 7.08 -4.21
C ILE A 108 -6.32 8.39 -4.90
N SER A 109 -7.38 9.06 -4.42
CA SER A 109 -7.79 10.39 -4.90
C SER A 109 -7.05 11.47 -4.12
N ASP A 110 -6.69 12.59 -4.77
CA ASP A 110 -5.95 13.68 -4.13
C ASP A 110 -6.85 14.62 -3.30
N MET A 111 -7.59 14.04 -2.35
CA MET A 111 -8.58 14.72 -1.53
C MET A 111 -8.42 14.32 -0.08
N TRP A 112 -8.39 15.32 0.81
CA TRP A 112 -8.51 15.12 2.24
C TRP A 112 -9.86 15.62 2.73
N THR A 113 -10.48 14.86 3.63
CA THR A 113 -11.64 15.27 4.42
C THR A 113 -11.42 14.88 5.88
N ASP A 114 -11.89 15.69 6.82
CA ASP A 114 -11.80 15.35 8.25
C ASP A 114 -12.83 14.27 8.67
N ASN A 115 -13.70 13.85 7.75
CA ASN A 115 -14.60 12.71 7.94
C ASN A 115 -13.89 11.40 7.53
N GLU A 116 -13.64 10.52 8.49
CA GLU A 116 -12.97 9.23 8.28
C GLU A 116 -13.73 8.32 7.29
N LYS A 117 -15.06 8.27 7.40
CA LYS A 117 -15.89 7.44 6.52
C LYS A 117 -15.75 7.87 5.07
N ASP A 118 -15.77 9.17 4.80
CA ASP A 118 -15.55 9.70 3.45
C ASP A 118 -14.15 9.35 2.94
N MET A 119 -13.11 9.46 3.78
CA MET A 119 -11.76 9.05 3.42
C MET A 119 -11.69 7.58 2.99
N LEU A 120 -12.28 6.68 3.78
CA LEU A 120 -12.19 5.23 3.57
C LEU A 120 -13.14 4.69 2.50
N GLU A 121 -14.27 5.33 2.25
CA GLU A 121 -15.28 4.85 1.29
C GLU A 121 -15.18 5.52 -0.09
N LYS A 122 -14.76 6.79 -0.16
CA LYS A 122 -14.81 7.59 -1.41
C LYS A 122 -13.44 7.88 -2.00
N TYR A 123 -12.46 8.21 -1.16
CA TYR A 123 -11.18 8.76 -1.63
C TYR A 123 -10.05 7.75 -1.69
N ILE A 124 -10.22 6.57 -1.08
CA ILE A 124 -9.36 5.41 -1.27
C ILE A 124 -10.19 4.18 -1.62
N SER A 125 -9.64 3.30 -2.45
CA SER A 125 -10.21 1.96 -2.61
C SER A 125 -9.11 0.94 -2.84
N ILE A 126 -9.30 -0.25 -2.27
CA ILE A 126 -8.44 -1.41 -2.48
C ILE A 126 -9.33 -2.56 -2.91
N LYS A 127 -9.11 -3.08 -4.11
CA LYS A 127 -9.90 -4.17 -4.68
C LYS A 127 -8.98 -5.24 -5.21
N GLU A 128 -9.23 -6.50 -4.86
CA GLU A 128 -8.51 -7.61 -5.49
C GLU A 128 -8.85 -7.61 -6.99
N VAL A 129 -7.82 -7.61 -7.83
CA VAL A 129 -7.98 -7.86 -9.25
C VAL A 129 -8.17 -9.36 -9.37
N GLN A 130 -9.41 -9.81 -9.53
CA GLN A 130 -9.69 -11.23 -9.76
C GLN A 130 -8.89 -11.67 -10.98
N SER A 131 -7.96 -12.58 -10.74
CA SER A 131 -7.28 -13.27 -11.83
C SER A 131 -8.27 -14.31 -12.34
N LEU A 132 -8.66 -14.21 -13.61
CA LEU A 132 -9.36 -15.28 -14.34
C LEU A 132 -8.39 -16.47 -14.50
N TYR A 133 -8.22 -17.27 -13.44
CA TYR A 133 -7.59 -18.58 -13.51
C TYR A 133 -8.43 -19.58 -12.73
#